data_AF-A0A6J2T1F5-F1
#
_entry.id   AF-A0A6J2T1F5-F1
#
_cell.length_a   1.000
_cell.length_b   1.000
_cell.length_c   1.000
_cell.angle_alpha   90.00
_cell.angle_beta   90.00
_cell.angle_gamma   90.00
#
_symmetry.space_group_name_H-M   'P 1'
#
loop_
_entity.id
_entity.type
_entity.pdbx_description
1 polymer ?
#
loop_
_entity_poly.entity_id
_entity_poly.type
_entity_poly.pdbx_seq_one_letter_code
_entity_poly.pdbx_strand_id
1 'polypeptide(L)'
;MYGTKLDTIRRIHTEGKMAILDVEPQALKILRTAEFTPYVVFIAAPSLQNIADYDGSLERLAKESDMLRQLYGHFFDLTIVNNDISETIATLETAIERVHTTPQWVPVSWLY
;
A
#
# COMPACT_ATOMS: atom_id res chain seq x y z
N MET A 1 -3.06 20.93 1.73
CA MET A 1 -3.34 19.53 1.34
C MET A 1 -3.15 19.40 -0.16
N TYR A 2 -1.98 18.91 -0.60
CA TYR A 2 -1.72 18.56 -2.00
C TYR A 2 -2.40 17.23 -2.30
N GLY A 3 -3.73 17.26 -2.31
CA GLY A 3 -4.53 16.07 -2.52
C GLY A 3 -4.44 15.62 -3.97
N THR A 4 -4.15 14.33 -4.18
CA THR A 4 -4.80 13.60 -5.27
C THR A 4 -6.29 13.89 -5.12
N LYS A 5 -6.82 14.75 -5.98
CA LYS A 5 -8.26 15.05 -5.95
C LYS A 5 -8.97 13.72 -6.17
N LEU A 6 -9.93 13.37 -5.32
CA LEU A 6 -10.73 12.15 -5.50
C LEU A 6 -11.34 12.10 -6.92
N ASP A 7 -11.60 13.26 -7.51
CA ASP A 7 -12.01 13.41 -8.90
C ASP A 7 -11.00 12.89 -9.93
N THR A 8 -9.70 12.97 -9.64
CA THR A 8 -8.66 12.35 -10.47
C THR A 8 -8.76 10.83 -10.42
N ILE A 9 -8.99 10.25 -9.24
CA ILE A 9 -9.16 8.80 -9.08
C ILE A 9 -10.41 8.34 -9.86
N ARG A 10 -11.54 9.06 -9.70
CA ARG A 10 -12.78 8.82 -10.45
C ARG A 10 -12.57 8.88 -11.96
N ARG A 11 -11.83 9.89 -12.45
CA ARG A 11 -11.52 10.04 -13.87
C ARG A 11 -10.69 8.87 -14.39
N ILE A 12 -9.66 8.45 -13.65
CA ILE A 12 -8.84 7.28 -14.01
C ILE A 12 -9.69 6.01 -14.10
N HIS A 13 -10.59 5.78 -13.15
CA HIS A 13 -11.53 4.65 -13.18
C HIS A 13 -12.48 4.72 -14.38
N THR A 14 -12.98 5.91 -14.72
CA THR A 14 -13.87 6.12 -15.88
C THR A 14 -13.15 5.84 -17.21
N GLU A 15 -11.83 6.05 -17.26
CA GLU A 15 -10.98 5.68 -18.40
C GLU A 15 -10.63 4.17 -18.45
N GLY A 16 -11.14 3.36 -17.51
CA GLY A 16 -10.84 1.93 -17.41
C GLY A 16 -9.40 1.63 -16.97
N LYS A 17 -8.74 2.58 -16.30
CA LYS A 17 -7.36 2.46 -15.82
C LYS A 17 -7.32 2.24 -14.31
N MET A 18 -6.20 1.69 -13.84
CA MET A 18 -5.92 1.54 -12.42
C MET A 18 -5.16 2.77 -11.90
N ALA A 19 -5.63 3.35 -10.80
CA ALA A 19 -4.93 4.42 -10.11
C ALA A 19 -3.90 3.83 -9.12
N ILE A 20 -2.63 4.20 -9.26
CA ILE A 20 -1.58 3.88 -8.29
C ILE A 20 -1.36 5.13 -7.42
N LEU A 21 -1.40 4.94 -6.11
CA LEU A 21 -1.40 6.03 -5.13
C LEU A 21 -0.28 5.80 -4.12
N ASP A 22 0.63 6.76 -4.01
CA ASP A 22 1.56 6.88 -2.89
C ASP A 22 0.92 7.82 -1.85
N VAL A 23 0.45 7.25 -0.74
CA VAL A 23 -0.36 7.96 0.26
C VAL A 23 0.06 7.60 1.67
N GLU A 24 -0.05 8.59 2.56
CA GLU A 24 0.06 8.35 3.99
C GLU A 24 -1.12 7.49 4.50
N PRO A 25 -0.93 6.64 5.53
CA PRO A 25 -1.96 5.75 6.05
C PRO A 25 -3.24 6.48 6.49
N GLN A 26 -3.14 7.75 6.87
CA GLN A 26 -4.30 8.57 7.27
C GLN A 26 -5.30 8.74 6.12
N ALA A 27 -4.83 8.75 4.86
CA ALA A 27 -5.68 8.83 3.68
C ALA A 27 -6.53 7.56 3.46
N LEU A 28 -6.10 6.41 4.00
CA LEU A 28 -6.85 5.16 3.88
C LEU A 28 -8.23 5.24 4.53
N LYS A 29 -8.43 6.11 5.52
CA LYS A 29 -9.75 6.38 6.12
C LYS A 29 -10.75 6.94 5.12
N ILE A 30 -10.27 7.69 4.12
CA ILE A 30 -11.08 8.30 3.07
C ILE A 30 -11.18 7.36 1.85
N LEU A 31 -10.11 6.64 1.55
CA LEU A 31 -10.04 5.77 0.37
C LEU A 31 -10.75 4.42 0.58
N ARG A 32 -10.83 3.90 1.81
CA ARG A 32 -11.48 2.61 2.12
C ARG A 32 -13.02 2.72 2.12
N THR A 33 -13.57 2.85 0.92
CA THR A 33 -15.01 2.92 0.64
C THR A 33 -15.36 2.00 -0.52
N ALA A 34 -16.66 1.71 -0.73
CA ALA A 34 -17.11 0.90 -1.85
C ALA A 34 -16.91 1.58 -3.21
N GLU A 35 -16.68 2.90 -3.23
CA GLU A 35 -16.42 3.64 -4.46
C GLU A 35 -15.01 3.35 -5.00
N PHE A 36 -14.00 3.34 -4.12
CA PHE A 36 -12.60 3.23 -4.54
C PHE A 36 -12.01 1.84 -4.33
N THR A 37 -12.55 1.06 -3.38
CA THR A 37 -12.14 -0.31 -3.05
C THR A 37 -10.63 -0.55 -3.18
N PRO A 38 -9.81 0.21 -2.42
CA PRO A 38 -8.37 0.19 -2.61
C PRO A 38 -7.80 -1.15 -2.19
N TYR A 39 -6.83 -1.65 -2.97
CA TYR A 39 -5.96 -2.75 -2.57
C TYR A 39 -4.65 -2.16 -2.03
N VAL A 40 -4.43 -2.31 -0.73
CA VAL A 40 -3.35 -1.63 0.00
C VAL A 40 -2.15 -2.57 0.15
N VAL A 41 -1.06 -2.24 -0.52
CA VAL A 41 0.21 -2.95 -0.37
C VAL A 41 1.15 -2.13 0.52
N PHE A 42 1.59 -2.72 1.62
CA PHE A 42 2.62 -2.14 2.47
C PHE A 42 3.98 -2.75 2.13
N ILE A 43 4.93 -1.88 1.78
CA ILE A 43 6.33 -2.27 1.57
C ILE A 43 7.10 -1.96 2.85
N ALA A 44 7.39 -3.02 3.60
CA ALA A 44 8.16 -2.93 4.83
C ALA A 44 9.64 -2.70 4.54
N ALA A 45 10.30 -2.01 5.47
CA ALA A 45 11.74 -1.84 5.49
C ALA A 45 12.48 -3.18 5.35
N PRO A 46 13.66 -3.21 4.70
CA PRO A 46 14.50 -4.40 4.66
C PRO A 46 14.86 -4.87 6.06
N SER A 47 15.10 -6.17 6.19
CA SER A 47 15.72 -6.71 7.40
C SER A 47 17.14 -6.17 7.51
N LEU A 48 17.50 -5.56 8.64
CA LEU A 48 18.83 -4.98 8.87
C LEU A 48 19.95 -6.03 9.03
N GLN A 49 19.69 -7.30 8.68
CA GLN A 49 20.68 -8.37 8.81
C GLN A 49 21.84 -8.09 7.82
N ASN A 50 23.01 -7.77 8.37
CA ASN A 50 24.27 -7.55 7.66
C ASN A 50 24.37 -6.26 6.82
N ILE A 51 23.51 -5.25 7.06
CA ILE A 51 23.64 -3.94 6.41
C ILE A 51 24.42 -3.00 7.34
N ALA A 52 25.52 -2.43 6.86
CA ALA A 52 26.27 -1.43 7.60
C ALA A 52 25.51 -0.09 7.61
N ASP A 53 24.89 0.22 8.74
CA ASP A 53 24.16 1.48 8.97
C ASP A 53 25.12 2.53 9.55
N TYR A 54 25.86 3.21 8.67
CA TYR A 54 26.87 4.19 9.09
C TYR A 54 26.29 5.46 9.70
N ASP A 55 25.03 5.80 9.42
CA ASP A 55 24.38 7.05 9.85
C ASP A 55 23.11 6.86 10.69
N GLY A 56 22.70 5.61 10.96
CA GLY A 56 21.51 5.28 11.74
C GLY A 56 20.20 5.47 10.96
N SER A 57 20.26 5.76 9.66
CA SER A 57 19.08 6.02 8.84
C SER A 57 18.26 4.76 8.60
N LEU A 58 18.93 3.61 8.42
CA LEU A 58 18.28 2.32 8.22
C LEU A 58 17.56 1.85 9.49
N GLU A 59 18.17 2.03 10.66
CA GLU A 59 17.52 1.76 11.94
C GLU A 59 16.26 2.62 12.16
N ARG A 60 16.31 3.91 11.79
CA ARG A 60 15.15 4.81 11.89
C ARG A 60 14.04 4.36 10.95
N LEU A 61 14.39 4.04 9.70
CA LEU A 61 13.45 3.54 8.70
C LEU A 61 12.81 2.22 9.13
N ALA A 62 13.60 1.30 9.71
CA ALA A 62 13.08 0.04 10.24
C ALA A 62 12.08 0.27 11.39
N LYS A 63 12.41 1.15 12.34
CA LYS A 63 11.51 1.51 13.45
C LYS A 63 10.22 2.17 12.96
N GLU A 64 10.32 3.08 11.99
CA GLU A 64 9.16 3.74 11.39
C GLU A 64 8.27 2.73 10.65
N SER A 65 8.87 1.85 9.85
CA SER A 65 8.16 0.75 9.18
C SER A 65 7.42 -0.16 10.17
N ASP A 66 8.08 -0.54 11.28
CA ASP A 66 7.44 -1.37 12.31
C ASP A 66 6.30 -0.65 13.03
N MET A 67 6.48 0.63 13.35
CA MET A 67 5.45 1.45 13.96
C MET A 67 4.23 1.59 13.04
N LEU A 68 4.45 1.84 11.75
CA LEU A 68 3.39 1.90 10.74
C LEU A 68 2.61 0.59 10.65
N ARG A 69 3.33 -0.53 10.61
CA ARG A 69 2.71 -1.87 10.58
C ARG A 69 1.88 -2.15 11.83
N GLN A 70 2.36 -1.78 13.02
CA GLN A 70 1.60 -1.98 14.27
C GLN A 70 0.32 -1.14 14.30
N LEU A 71 0.40 0.12 13.87
CA LEU A 71 -0.73 1.05 13.94
C LEU A 71 -1.77 0.83 12.83
N TYR A 72 -1.32 0.49 11.62
CA TYR A 72 -2.15 0.49 10.42
C TYR A 72 -2.22 -0.87 9.72
N GLY A 73 -1.59 -1.92 10.26
CA GLY A 73 -1.52 -3.25 9.63
C GLY A 73 -2.88 -3.85 9.27
N HIS A 74 -3.92 -3.53 10.03
CA HIS A 74 -5.30 -3.94 9.75
C HIS A 74 -5.89 -3.32 8.47
N PHE A 75 -5.22 -2.33 7.89
CA PHE A 75 -5.59 -1.73 6.62
C PHE A 75 -4.86 -2.34 5.42
N PHE A 76 -3.86 -3.20 5.62
CA PHE A 76 -3.03 -3.73 4.54
C PHE A 76 -3.58 -5.07 4.04
N ASP A 77 -3.73 -5.19 2.72
CA ASP A 77 -4.15 -6.42 2.06
C ASP A 77 -2.96 -7.32 1.74
N LEU A 78 -1.78 -6.71 1.54
CA LEU A 78 -0.51 -7.39 1.31
C LEU A 78 0.63 -6.64 2.01
N THR A 79 1.56 -7.38 2.61
CA THR A 79 2.82 -6.85 3.13
C THR A 79 3.98 -7.54 2.45
N ILE A 80 4.92 -6.76 1.93
CA ILE A 80 6.15 -7.24 1.28
C ILE A 80 7.34 -6.66 2.04
N VAL A 81 8.32 -7.49 2.41
CA VAL A 81 9.57 -7.01 3.02
C VAL A 81 10.56 -6.74 1.90
N ASN A 82 11.03 -5.50 1.78
CA ASN A 82 11.89 -5.07 0.68
C ASN A 82 13.35 -5.50 0.87
N ASN A 83 13.60 -6.81 0.91
CA ASN A 83 14.96 -7.37 1.00
C ASN A 83 15.66 -7.40 -0.36
N ASP A 84 14.90 -7.65 -1.43
CA ASP A 84 15.36 -7.59 -2.82
C ASP A 84 14.33 -6.84 -3.68
N ILE A 85 14.81 -5.89 -4.47
CA ILE A 85 13.96 -5.03 -5.29
C ILE A 85 13.29 -5.83 -6.41
N SER A 86 14.01 -6.78 -7.01
CA SER A 86 13.51 -7.59 -8.13
C SER A 86 12.38 -8.51 -7.66
N GLU A 87 12.56 -9.17 -6.51
CA GLU A 87 11.52 -10.00 -5.89
C GLU A 87 10.32 -9.16 -5.45
N THR A 88 10.56 -7.96 -4.91
CA THR A 88 9.49 -7.04 -4.50
C THR A 88 8.64 -6.62 -5.70
N ILE A 89 9.27 -6.25 -6.82
CA ILE A 89 8.58 -5.89 -8.07
C ILE A 89 7.79 -7.09 -8.61
N ALA A 90 8.41 -8.27 -8.71
CA ALA A 90 7.73 -9.48 -9.19
C ALA A 90 6.50 -9.84 -8.34
N THR A 91 6.60 -9.66 -7.02
CA THR A 91 5.49 -9.88 -6.10
C THR A 91 4.37 -8.85 -6.29
N LEU A 92 4.71 -7.58 -6.54
CA LEU A 92 3.74 -6.53 -6.85
C LEU A 92 3.01 -6.79 -8.17
N GLU A 93 3.72 -7.18 -9.23
CA GLU A 93 3.14 -7.53 -10.52
C GLU A 93 2.15 -8.69 -10.37
N THR A 94 2.55 -9.75 -9.67
CA THR A 94 1.68 -10.90 -9.36
C THR A 94 0.43 -10.48 -8.58
N ALA A 95 0.58 -9.57 -7.62
CA ALA A 95 -0.55 -9.07 -6.84
C ALA A 95 -1.54 -8.26 -7.70
N ILE A 96 -1.04 -7.41 -8.60
CA ILE A 96 -1.86 -6.63 -9.53
C ILE A 96 -2.65 -7.56 -10.46
N GLU A 97 -2.01 -8.57 -11.03
CA GLU A 97 -2.69 -9.57 -11.88
C GLU A 97 -3.80 -10.31 -11.12
N ARG A 98 -3.54 -10.68 -9.86
CA ARG A 98 -4.53 -11.34 -9.01
C ARG A 98 -5.70 -10.42 -8.71
N VAL A 99 -5.46 -9.17 -8.35
CA VAL A 99 -6.52 -8.19 -8.04
C VAL A 99 -7.41 -7.97 -9.27
N HIS A 100 -6.85 -8.00 -10.48
CA HIS A 100 -7.61 -7.84 -11.71
C HIS A 100 -8.48 -9.06 -12.07
N THR A 101 -8.11 -10.26 -11.62
CA THR A 101 -8.76 -11.52 -12.03
C THR A 101 -9.66 -12.13 -10.95
N THR A 102 -9.49 -11.73 -9.69
CA THR A 102 -10.19 -12.32 -8.55
C THR A 102 -11.14 -11.33 -7.88
N PRO A 103 -12.38 -11.75 -7.55
CA PRO A 103 -13.27 -10.93 -6.73
C PRO A 103 -12.63 -10.61 -5.38
N GLN A 104 -12.73 -9.34 -4.94
CA GLN A 104 -12.21 -8.88 -3.66
C GLN A 104 -13.31 -8.81 -2.62
N TRP A 105 -12.98 -9.17 -1.37
CA TRP A 105 -13.89 -8.99 -0.23
C TRP A 105 -13.83 -7.54 0.24
N VAL A 106 -14.98 -6.89 0.31
CA VAL A 106 -15.09 -5.54 0.90
C VAL A 106 -15.92 -5.61 2.18
N PRO A 107 -15.52 -4.86 3.24
CA PRO A 107 -16.33 -4.73 4.43
C PRO A 107 -17.75 -4.24 4.10
N VAL A 108 -18.76 -4.83 4.74
CA VAL A 108 -20.15 -4.38 4.58
C VAL A 108 -20.32 -2.91 5.00
N SER A 109 -19.52 -2.44 5.96
CA SER A 109 -19.49 -1.04 6.38
C SER A 109 -19.07 -0.06 5.29
N TRP A 110 -18.60 -0.52 4.13
CA TRP A 110 -18.29 0.33 2.98
C TRP A 110 -19.50 0.61 2.09
N LEU A 111 -20.61 -0.12 2.27
CA LEU A 111 -21.82 -0.04 1.44
C LEU A 111 -22.88 0.93 2.00
N TYR A 112 -22.67 1.47 3.21
CA TYR A 112 -23.63 2.30 3.94
C TYR A 112 -23.03 3.65 4.34
#